data_AF-A0AAW1SP77-F1
#
_entry.id   AF-A0AAW1SP77-F1
#
_cell.length_a   1.000
_cell.length_b   1.000
_cell.length_c   1.000
_cell.angle_alpha   90.00
_cell.angle_beta   90.00
_cell.angle_gamma   90.00
#
_symmetry.space_group_name_H-M   'P 1'
#
loop_
_entity.id
_entity.type
_entity.pdbx_description
1 polymer ?
#
loop_
_entity_poly.entity_id
_entity_poly.type
_entity_poly.pdbx_seq_one_letter_code
_entity_poly.pdbx_strand_id
1 'polypeptide(L)'
;MSTLAAQKQEEERQKVQKDCVWEAAIAGGKAAAWAGLCSVTTIGLANHFSEGFRHALGVSGKAALMVTPVFGMYFLQSQLSLHECARRQQWANLDRRG
;
A
#
# COMPACT_ATOMS: atom_id res chain seq x y z
N MET A 1 37.79 -0.26 17.04
CA MET A 1 36.87 -1.43 16.98
C MET A 1 35.40 -1.05 17.11
N SER A 2 35.03 0.09 17.72
CA SER A 2 33.61 0.48 17.90
C SER A 2 32.86 0.92 16.63
N THR A 3 33.56 1.38 15.59
CA THR A 3 32.94 1.85 14.34
C THR A 3 32.44 0.71 13.45
N LEU A 4 33.13 -0.43 13.41
CA LEU A 4 32.74 -1.61 12.65
C LEU A 4 31.43 -2.24 13.17
N ALA A 5 31.25 -2.26 14.50
CA ALA A 5 30.03 -2.76 15.11
C ALA A 5 28.83 -1.84 14.80
N ALA A 6 29.03 -0.52 14.79
CA ALA A 6 28.00 0.45 14.44
C ALA A 6 27.56 0.31 12.97
N GLN A 7 28.50 0.19 12.03
CA GLN A 7 28.21 -0.01 10.61
C GLN A 7 27.41 -1.28 10.36
N LYS A 8 27.75 -2.39 11.05
CA LYS A 8 27.01 -3.64 10.91
C LYS A 8 25.56 -3.50 11.39
N GLN A 9 25.32 -2.78 12.48
CA GLN A 9 23.97 -2.54 12.97
C GLN A 9 23.13 -1.64 12.05
N GLU A 10 23.75 -0.65 11.41
CA GLU A 10 23.09 0.19 10.42
C GLU A 10 22.69 -0.62 9.18
N GLU A 11 23.56 -1.51 8.70
CA GLU A 11 23.26 -2.37 7.56
C GLU A 11 22.11 -3.34 7.86
N GLU A 12 22.08 -3.93 9.06
CA GLU A 12 20.97 -4.80 9.46
C GLU A 12 19.65 -4.03 9.60
N ARG A 13 19.65 -2.83 10.19
CA ARG A 13 18.44 -1.98 10.21
C ARG A 13 17.95 -1.66 8.81
N GLN A 14 18.87 -1.35 7.88
CA GLN A 14 18.50 -1.08 6.50
C GLN A 14 17.90 -2.30 5.80
N LYS A 15 18.41 -3.51 6.06
CA LYS A 15 17.83 -4.75 5.52
C LYS A 15 16.39 -4.94 6.01
N VAL A 16 16.17 -4.89 7.32
CA VAL A 16 14.83 -5.05 7.89
C VAL A 16 13.87 -3.96 7.39
N GLN A 17 14.34 -2.72 7.24
CA GLN A 17 13.52 -1.65 6.69
C GLN A 17 13.15 -1.90 5.23
N LYS A 18 14.09 -2.35 4.39
CA LYS A 18 13.83 -2.69 2.99
C LYS A 18 12.81 -3.84 2.88
N ASP A 19 12.96 -4.88 3.69
CA ASP A 19 12.05 -6.02 3.70
C ASP A 19 10.63 -5.58 4.06
N CYS A 20 10.47 -4.71 5.07
CA CYS A 20 9.17 -4.20 5.46
C CYS A 20 8.52 -3.28 4.41
N VAL A 21 9.31 -2.45 3.75
CA VAL A 21 8.82 -1.63 2.64
C VAL A 21 8.40 -2.53 1.47
N TRP A 22 9.14 -3.60 1.21
CA TRP A 22 8.83 -4.57 0.17
C TRP A 22 7.53 -5.33 0.45
N GLU A 23 7.35 -5.84 1.68
CA GLU A 23 6.10 -6.47 2.12
C GLU A 23 4.91 -5.51 1.96
N ALA A 24 5.06 -4.26 2.40
CA ALA A 24 4.03 -3.24 2.27
C ALA A 24 3.69 -2.93 0.80
N ALA A 25 4.70 -2.85 -0.07
CA ALA A 25 4.49 -2.61 -1.49
C ALA A 25 3.73 -3.76 -2.17
N ILE A 26 4.03 -5.02 -1.83
CA ILE A 26 3.32 -6.19 -2.36
C ILE A 26 1.87 -6.23 -1.84
N ALA A 27 1.68 -6.02 -0.54
CA ALA A 27 0.35 -6.02 0.08
C ALA A 27 -0.53 -4.90 -0.48
N GLY A 28 0.02 -3.69 -0.59
CA GLY A 28 -0.61 -2.56 -1.24
C GLY A 28 -0.94 -2.85 -2.70
N GLY A 29 0.01 -3.41 -3.46
CA GLY A 29 -0.17 -3.75 -4.87
C GLY A 29 -1.30 -4.77 -5.09
N LYS A 30 -1.40 -5.79 -4.23
CA LYS A 30 -2.48 -6.77 -4.27
C LYS A 30 -3.85 -6.12 -3.98
N ALA A 31 -3.92 -5.25 -2.96
CA ALA A 31 -5.14 -4.52 -2.64
C ALA A 31 -5.55 -3.57 -3.78
N ALA A 32 -4.59 -2.89 -4.40
CA ALA A 32 -4.80 -2.02 -5.55
C ALA A 32 -5.35 -2.79 -6.76
N ALA A 33 -4.83 -3.99 -7.03
CA ALA A 33 -5.33 -4.84 -8.11
C ALA A 33 -6.80 -5.24 -7.89
N TRP A 34 -7.16 -5.64 -6.67
CA TRP A 34 -8.55 -5.94 -6.32
C TRP A 34 -9.45 -4.71 -6.42
N ALA A 35 -9.00 -3.56 -5.89
CA ALA A 35 -9.72 -2.30 -5.99
C ALA A 35 -9.92 -1.88 -7.45
N GLY A 36 -8.92 -2.10 -8.31
CA GLY A 36 -8.98 -1.84 -9.74
C GLY A 36 -10.03 -2.71 -10.43
N LEU A 37 -10.04 -4.02 -10.16
CA LEU A 37 -11.05 -4.93 -10.71
C LEU A 37 -12.47 -4.53 -10.27
N CYS A 38 -12.67 -4.19 -9.00
CA CYS A 38 -13.95 -3.70 -8.50
C CYS A 38 -14.35 -2.35 -9.13
N SER A 39 -13.40 -1.45 -9.34
CA SER A 39 -13.66 -0.13 -9.94
C SER A 39 -14.01 -0.24 -11.42
N VAL A 40 -13.30 -1.09 -12.18
CA VAL A 40 -13.58 -1.34 -13.59
C VAL A 40 -14.95 -1.97 -13.78
N THR A 41 -15.29 -2.97 -12.96
CA THR A 41 -16.60 -3.64 -13.05
C THR A 41 -17.74 -2.69 -12.69
N THR A 42 -17.62 -1.94 -11.59
CA THR A 42 -18.66 -0.98 -11.16
C THR A 42 -18.85 0.17 -12.16
N ILE A 43 -17.78 0.76 -12.69
CA ILE A 43 -17.87 1.83 -13.68
C ILE A 43 -18.34 1.30 -15.04
N GLY A 44 -17.99 0.06 -15.40
CA GLY A 44 -18.52 -0.61 -16.60
C GLY A 44 -20.04 -0.82 -16.50
N LEU A 45 -20.52 -1.34 -15.37
CA LEU A 45 -21.94 -1.50 -15.08
C LEU A 45 -22.66 -0.15 -15.05
N ALA A 46 -22.08 0.86 -14.40
CA ALA A 46 -22.65 2.21 -14.32
C ALA A 46 -22.74 2.89 -15.69
N ASN A 47 -21.75 2.71 -16.57
CA ASN A 47 -21.83 3.20 -17.95
C ASN A 47 -22.88 2.46 -18.78
N HIS A 48 -23.13 1.18 -18.52
CA HIS A 48 -24.12 0.41 -19.29
C HIS A 48 -25.57 0.71 -18.85
N PHE A 49 -25.81 0.89 -17.54
CA PHE A 49 -27.16 1.05 -16.99
C PHE A 49 -27.60 2.50 -16.75
N SER A 50 -26.67 3.47 -16.69
CA SER A 50 -27.01 4.87 -16.40
C SER A 50 -26.61 5.82 -17.53
N GLU A 51 -27.62 6.35 -18.24
CA GLU A 51 -27.44 7.43 -19.22
C GLU A 51 -26.95 8.74 -18.55
N GLY A 52 -27.35 8.99 -17.30
CA GLY A 52 -26.88 10.13 -16.51
C GLY A 52 -25.38 10.07 -16.23
N PHE A 53 -24.85 8.89 -15.88
CA PHE A 53 -23.41 8.69 -15.65
C PHE A 53 -22.58 8.78 -16.94
N ARG A 54 -23.18 8.47 -18.08
CA ARG A 54 -22.57 8.66 -19.41
C ARG A 54 -22.39 10.14 -19.76
N HIS A 55 -23.35 10.99 -19.42
CA HIS A 55 -23.36 12.42 -19.78
C HIS A 55 -22.78 13.35 -18.72
N ALA A 56 -22.78 12.96 -17.44
CA ALA A 56 -22.31 13.82 -16.34
C ALA A 56 -20.78 13.85 -16.15
N LEU A 57 -20.06 12.80 -16.57
CA LEU A 57 -18.62 12.67 -16.35
C LEU A 57 -17.87 12.53 -17.68
N GLY A 58 -17.03 13.50 -18.02
CA GLY A 58 -16.08 13.37 -19.13
C GLY A 58 -15.03 12.28 -18.86
N VAL A 59 -14.21 11.96 -19.87
CA VAL A 59 -13.17 10.90 -19.78
C VAL A 59 -12.25 11.10 -18.56
N SER A 60 -11.89 12.35 -18.25
CA SER A 60 -11.08 12.69 -17.08
C SER A 60 -11.79 12.40 -15.74
N GLY A 61 -13.10 12.66 -15.61
CA GLY A 61 -13.86 12.37 -14.39
C GLY A 61 -14.01 10.87 -14.14
N LYS A 62 -14.21 10.09 -15.20
CA LYS A 62 -14.25 8.62 -15.11
C LYS A 62 -12.88 8.03 -14.75
N ALA A 63 -11.80 8.61 -15.27
CA ALA A 63 -10.44 8.22 -14.90
C ALA A 63 -10.13 8.56 -13.43
N ALA A 64 -10.53 9.73 -12.94
CA ALA A 64 -10.38 10.08 -11.52
C ALA A 64 -11.11 9.07 -10.62
N LEU A 65 -12.34 8.69 -10.98
CA LEU A 65 -13.11 7.66 -10.27
C LEU A 65 -12.47 6.27 -10.28
N MET A 66 -11.63 5.93 -11.26
CA MET A 66 -10.83 4.69 -11.26
C MET A 66 -9.59 4.82 -10.38
N VAL A 67 -8.86 5.93 -10.52
CA VAL A 67 -7.54 6.09 -9.91
C VAL A 67 -7.65 6.29 -8.40
N THR A 68 -8.62 7.07 -7.93
CA THR A 68 -8.80 7.39 -6.51
C THR A 68 -8.99 6.15 -5.63
N PRO A 69 -9.91 5.21 -5.90
CA PRO A 69 -10.04 4.00 -5.06
C PRO A 69 -8.84 3.07 -5.17
N VAL A 70 -8.18 2.99 -6.33
CA VAL A 70 -6.98 2.17 -6.52
C VAL A 70 -5.81 2.69 -5.69
N PHE A 71 -5.49 3.98 -5.80
CA PHE A 71 -4.45 4.62 -5.01
C PHE A 71 -4.81 4.68 -3.53
N GLY A 72 -6.06 4.96 -3.20
CA GLY A 72 -6.54 5.00 -1.82
C GLY A 72 -6.36 3.66 -1.11
N MET A 73 -6.78 2.56 -1.73
CA MET A 73 -6.61 1.22 -1.17
C MET A 73 -5.14 0.77 -1.14
N TYR A 74 -4.35 1.10 -2.17
CA TYR A 74 -2.91 0.88 -2.16
C TYR A 74 -2.25 1.55 -0.95
N PHE A 75 -2.53 2.83 -0.77
CA PHE A 75 -1.92 3.64 0.28
C PHE A 75 -2.33 3.15 1.66
N LEU A 76 -3.64 2.92 1.87
CA LEU A 76 -4.17 2.44 3.13
C LEU A 76 -3.52 1.12 3.54
N GLN A 77 -3.43 0.17 2.62
CA GLN A 77 -2.88 -1.15 2.91
C GLN A 77 -1.36 -1.11 3.09
N SER A 78 -0.65 -0.29 2.32
CA SER A 78 0.79 -0.09 2.50
C SER A 78 1.09 0.48 3.88
N GLN A 79 0.32 1.47 4.35
CA GLN A 79 0.48 2.05 5.69
C GLN A 79 0.17 1.02 6.79
N LEU A 80 -0.88 0.22 6.62
CA LEU A 80 -1.23 -0.84 7.56
C LEU A 80 -0.08 -1.86 7.72
N SER A 81 0.47 -2.34 6.59
CA SER A 81 1.60 -3.29 6.60
C SER A 81 2.88 -2.67 7.18
N LEU A 82 3.15 -1.39 6.93
CA LEU A 82 4.26 -0.68 7.56
C LEU A 82 4.10 -0.56 9.07
N HIS A 83 2.90 -0.21 9.55
CA HIS A 83 2.59 -0.14 10.98
C HIS A 83 2.70 -1.51 11.65
N GLU A 84 2.27 -2.59 10.98
CA GLU A 84 2.43 -3.95 11.47
C GLU A 84 3.90 -4.37 11.56
N CYS A 85 4.72 -4.05 10.55
CA CYS A 85 6.17 -4.27 10.64
C CYS A 85 6.79 -3.47 11.80
N ALA A 86 6.49 -2.17 11.91
CA ALA A 86 7.05 -1.33 12.98
C ALA A 86 6.68 -1.88 14.37
N ARG A 87 5.44 -2.36 14.52
CA ARG A 87 4.97 -3.04 15.74
C ARG A 87 5.77 -4.31 16.02
N ARG A 88 5.99 -5.18 15.02
CA ARG A 88 6.81 -6.39 15.16
C ARG A 88 8.24 -6.08 15.60
N GLN A 89 8.87 -5.05 15.02
CA GLN A 89 10.21 -4.64 15.41
C GLN A 89 10.28 -4.11 16.84
N GLN A 90 9.25 -3.38 17.29
CA GLN A 90 9.19 -2.87 18.66
C GLN A 90 9.17 -4.01 19.69
N TRP A 91 8.35 -5.04 19.46
CA TRP A 91 8.31 -6.24 20.33
C TRP A 91 9.65 -6.99 20.33
N ALA A 92 10.24 -7.21 19.15
CA ALA A 92 11.55 -7.86 19.04
C ALA A 92 12.70 -7.09 19.72
N ASN A 93 12.54 -5.78 19.93
CA ASN A 93 13.50 -4.97 20.70
C ASN A 93 13.26 -5.06 22.20
N LEU A 94 12.02 -5.29 22.65
CA LEU A 94 11.69 -5.49 24.06
C LEU A 94 12.20 -6.84 24.56
N ASP A 95 12.00 -7.92 23.80
CA ASP A 95 12.51 -9.26 24.14
C ASP A 95 14.04 -9.29 24.25
N ARG A 96 14.74 -8.45 23.48
CA ARG A 96 16.21 -8.34 23.56
C ARG A 96 16.74 -7.61 24.80
N ARG A 97 15.86 -6.96 25.58
CA ARG A 97 16.24 -6.16 26.76
C ARG A 97 15.92 -6.84 28.09
N GLY A 98 15.14 -7.92 28.09
CA GLY A 98 14.86 -8.76 29.26
C GLY A 98 15.81 -9.94 29.30
#